data_AF-A0A2G6K855-F1
#
_entry.id   AF-A0A2G6K855-F1
#
_cell.length_a   1.000
_cell.length_b   1.000
_cell.length_c   1.000
_cell.angle_alpha   90.00
_cell.angle_beta   90.00
_cell.angle_gamma   90.00
#
_symmetry.space_group_name_H-M   'P 1'
#
loop_
_entity.id
_entity.type
_entity.pdbx_description
1 polymer ?
#
loop_
_entity_poly.entity_id
_entity_poly.type
_entity_poly.pdbx_seq_one_letter_code
_entity_poly.pdbx_strand_id
1 'polypeptide(L)'
;MNGEEVTVTRQHPHLLAALREEFNMTAPKDGCSPSGQCGACTVIINGKAMTSCTQPLEKIAGAEVTTLEGVDPAEREAFANAFAAHGGTQCGYCIPGIVMRAKAQIDAKGSNLTRKSMKPHLGAHLCRCTGYVKILDAIESVAQSAPSEPILAGEVGGKGHKYEAQSLTLGDRGYVDDIRVPGLLHATLVLTDHARATVTSIDTSKAEAHDEVVAVLTAADIPGELRVGIIYKDWPVMIPIGGTTSFAGDVIAVVVATTKEASRAAAELVTADYDVHTPVTDPVAALDESSPLAVWGTDSNQLSLSSYTRGEDVSKVLAESACLFRWPRGVGRPQPDRLDARYRQRPGHRPAGLQRRRLRRQGRHVQPGPRLAGSLDPRPTGQVHPVASPEFPDAWQAPPDHPPLPSWVRCRWPSHRT
;
A
#
# COMPACT_ATOMS: atom_id res chain seq x y z
N MET A 1 -14.38 -25.25 9.42
CA MET A 1 -13.93 -24.46 8.27
C MET A 1 -14.59 -25.02 7.02
N ASN A 2 -15.27 -24.20 6.22
CA ASN A 2 -15.96 -24.61 4.99
C ASN A 2 -16.88 -25.84 5.18
N GLY A 3 -17.60 -25.92 6.31
CA GLY A 3 -18.47 -27.04 6.64
C GLY A 3 -17.80 -28.25 7.33
N GLU A 4 -16.47 -28.29 7.43
CA GLU A 4 -15.74 -29.40 8.07
C GLU A 4 -15.12 -29.00 9.41
N GLU A 5 -15.06 -29.93 10.37
CA GLU A 5 -14.33 -29.74 11.61
C GLU A 5 -12.83 -29.90 11.36
N VAL A 6 -12.03 -28.91 11.75
CA VAL A 6 -10.57 -28.91 11.55
C VAL A 6 -9.88 -28.49 12.83
N THR A 7 -8.70 -29.07 13.08
CA THR A 7 -7.82 -28.69 14.20
C THR A 7 -6.57 -28.03 13.65
N VAL A 8 -6.19 -26.89 14.23
CA VAL A 8 -4.90 -26.25 13.95
C VAL A 8 -3.83 -26.96 14.78
N THR A 9 -2.81 -27.47 14.11
CA THR A 9 -1.74 -28.31 14.68
C THR A 9 -0.44 -27.56 14.92
N ARG A 10 -0.21 -26.45 14.19
CA ARG A 10 0.99 -25.61 14.35
C ARG A 10 0.65 -24.24 14.94
N GLN A 11 1.66 -23.57 15.45
CA GLN A 11 1.50 -22.18 15.90
C GLN A 11 1.48 -21.24 14.71
N HIS A 12 0.48 -20.35 14.67
CA HIS A 12 0.36 -19.32 13.65
C HIS A 12 0.03 -17.97 14.30
N PRO A 13 0.52 -16.84 13.76
CA PRO A 13 0.31 -15.52 14.36
C PRO A 13 -1.15 -15.04 14.31
N HIS A 14 -1.94 -15.52 13.35
CA HIS A 14 -3.34 -15.15 13.13
C HIS A 14 -4.02 -16.12 12.17
N LEU A 15 -5.36 -16.06 12.07
CA LEU A 15 -6.17 -16.93 11.22
C LEU A 15 -5.69 -16.95 9.75
N LEU A 16 -5.32 -15.81 9.15
CA LEU A 16 -4.84 -15.81 7.76
C LEU A 16 -3.62 -16.72 7.53
N ALA A 17 -2.71 -16.80 8.49
CA ALA A 17 -1.51 -17.62 8.38
C ALA A 17 -1.87 -19.10 8.49
N ALA A 18 -2.74 -19.48 9.44
CA ALA A 18 -3.25 -20.84 9.52
C ALA A 18 -3.98 -21.27 8.24
N LEU A 19 -4.85 -20.42 7.69
CA LEU A 19 -5.58 -20.67 6.44
C LEU A 19 -4.61 -20.96 5.28
N ARG A 20 -3.62 -20.09 5.07
CA ARG A 20 -2.71 -20.18 3.90
C ARG A 20 -1.59 -21.20 4.07
N GLU A 21 -1.01 -21.29 5.25
CA GLU A 21 0.20 -22.09 5.48
C GLU A 21 -0.12 -23.51 5.94
N GLU A 22 -1.25 -23.74 6.64
CA GLU A 22 -1.65 -25.08 7.12
C GLU A 22 -2.75 -25.72 6.28
N PHE A 23 -3.80 -24.96 5.99
CA PHE A 23 -4.93 -25.50 5.25
C PHE A 23 -4.85 -25.26 3.74
N ASN A 24 -3.80 -24.57 3.26
CA ASN A 24 -3.61 -24.24 1.84
C ASN A 24 -4.81 -23.52 1.20
N MET A 25 -5.55 -22.74 2.00
CA MET A 25 -6.62 -21.86 1.53
C MET A 25 -5.99 -20.56 1.04
N THR A 26 -5.92 -20.40 -0.28
CA THR A 26 -5.17 -19.32 -0.92
C THR A 26 -6.04 -18.17 -1.40
N ALA A 27 -7.36 -18.29 -1.45
CA ALA A 27 -8.24 -17.19 -1.86
C ALA A 27 -8.18 -16.00 -0.90
N PRO A 28 -8.10 -16.17 0.44
CA PRO A 28 -7.75 -15.08 1.35
C PRO A 28 -6.31 -14.60 1.07
N LYS A 29 -6.17 -13.40 0.50
CA LYS A 29 -4.86 -12.88 0.07
C LYS A 29 -4.15 -12.09 1.17
N ASP A 30 -2.85 -12.29 1.30
CA ASP A 30 -1.96 -11.60 2.25
C ASP A 30 -1.34 -10.32 1.65
N GLY A 31 -2.09 -9.22 1.70
CA GLY A 31 -1.58 -7.91 1.28
C GLY A 31 -0.92 -7.12 2.41
N CYS A 32 -1.73 -6.56 3.31
CA CYS A 32 -1.27 -5.64 4.36
C CYS A 32 -1.12 -6.30 5.74
N SER A 33 -1.08 -7.63 5.84
CA SER A 33 -1.07 -8.33 7.13
C SER A 33 0.04 -7.79 8.04
N PRO A 34 -0.21 -7.64 9.36
CA PRO A 34 -1.43 -7.95 10.12
C PRO A 34 -2.34 -6.73 10.35
N SER A 35 -2.20 -5.65 9.56
CA SER A 35 -2.87 -4.37 9.85
C SER A 35 -4.38 -4.33 9.58
N GLY A 36 -4.91 -5.29 8.82
CA GLY A 36 -6.33 -5.38 8.48
C GLY A 36 -6.90 -4.27 7.59
N GLN A 37 -6.06 -3.43 6.99
CA GLN A 37 -6.49 -2.23 6.26
C GLN A 37 -6.97 -2.48 4.82
N CYS A 38 -6.45 -3.52 4.15
CA CYS A 38 -6.70 -3.71 2.71
C CYS A 38 -7.94 -4.55 2.38
N GLY A 39 -8.45 -5.35 3.32
CA GLY A 39 -9.61 -6.23 3.10
C GLY A 39 -9.39 -7.45 2.23
N ALA A 40 -8.20 -7.66 1.64
CA ALA A 40 -7.93 -8.76 0.69
C ALA A 40 -8.04 -10.17 1.32
N CYS A 41 -7.84 -10.27 2.64
CA CYS A 41 -7.93 -11.51 3.42
C CYS A 41 -9.32 -11.75 4.03
N THR A 42 -10.37 -11.10 3.51
CA THR A 42 -11.71 -11.20 4.09
C THR A 42 -12.28 -12.61 3.93
N VAL A 43 -12.76 -13.15 5.05
CA VAL A 43 -13.48 -14.43 5.16
C VAL A 43 -14.77 -14.18 5.93
N ILE A 44 -15.70 -15.14 5.96
CA ILE A 44 -16.90 -15.07 6.80
C ILE A 44 -16.63 -15.86 8.08
N ILE A 45 -16.83 -15.24 9.24
CA ILE A 45 -16.70 -15.86 10.56
C ILE A 45 -18.04 -15.72 11.28
N ASN A 46 -18.69 -16.84 11.60
CA ASN A 46 -20.04 -16.87 12.21
C ASN A 46 -21.03 -15.93 11.48
N GLY A 47 -21.10 -16.04 10.15
CA GLY A 47 -21.95 -15.23 9.29
C GLY A 47 -21.50 -13.78 9.06
N LYS A 48 -20.36 -13.34 9.62
CA LYS A 48 -19.86 -11.96 9.47
C LYS A 48 -18.57 -11.91 8.64
N ALA A 49 -18.56 -11.11 7.58
CA ALA A 49 -17.35 -10.86 6.81
C ALA A 49 -16.30 -10.06 7.62
N MET A 50 -15.13 -10.65 7.86
CA MET A 50 -14.07 -10.15 8.72
C MET A 50 -12.69 -10.38 8.09
N THR A 51 -11.71 -9.52 8.43
CA THR A 51 -10.32 -9.69 7.98
C THR A 51 -9.62 -10.76 8.81
N SER A 52 -9.19 -11.85 8.17
CA SER A 52 -8.57 -12.99 8.86
C SER A 52 -7.18 -12.68 9.46
N CYS A 53 -6.43 -11.69 8.94
CA CYS A 53 -5.11 -11.35 9.47
C CYS A 53 -5.11 -10.63 10.82
N THR A 54 -6.29 -10.19 11.30
CA THR A 54 -6.43 -9.53 12.60
C THR A 54 -7.07 -10.42 13.66
N GLN A 55 -7.34 -11.69 13.33
CA GLN A 55 -8.00 -12.63 14.23
C GLN A 55 -6.99 -13.58 14.87
N PRO A 56 -6.76 -13.48 16.20
CA PRO A 56 -6.03 -14.50 16.94
C PRO A 56 -6.78 -15.83 16.92
N LEU A 57 -6.04 -16.94 16.85
CA LEU A 57 -6.63 -18.27 16.78
C LEU A 57 -7.43 -18.64 18.04
N GLU A 58 -7.00 -18.15 19.21
CA GLU A 58 -7.67 -18.42 20.48
C GLU A 58 -9.07 -17.80 20.53
N LYS A 59 -9.28 -16.69 19.82
CA LYS A 59 -10.58 -15.99 19.78
C LYS A 59 -11.58 -16.60 18.80
N ILE A 60 -11.11 -17.38 17.84
CA ILE A 60 -11.93 -18.00 16.80
C ILE A 60 -12.02 -19.52 16.98
N ALA A 61 -11.52 -20.06 18.09
CA ALA A 61 -11.72 -21.46 18.46
C ALA A 61 -13.22 -21.78 18.53
N GLY A 62 -13.63 -22.86 17.85
CA GLY A 62 -15.03 -23.26 17.73
C GLY A 62 -15.90 -22.40 16.80
N ALA A 63 -15.34 -21.38 16.14
CA ALA A 63 -16.07 -20.57 15.19
C ALA A 63 -16.24 -21.26 13.83
N GLU A 64 -17.35 -20.97 13.16
CA GLU A 64 -17.54 -21.33 11.76
C GLU A 64 -16.80 -20.31 10.88
N VAL A 65 -15.86 -20.80 10.08
CA VAL A 65 -15.08 -20.00 9.13
C VAL A 65 -15.36 -20.49 7.72
N THR A 66 -15.82 -19.58 6.86
CA THR A 66 -16.05 -19.83 5.43
C THR A 66 -15.11 -18.95 4.61
N THR A 67 -14.28 -19.61 3.82
CA THR A 67 -13.41 -19.01 2.80
C THR A 67 -14.11 -19.03 1.44
N LEU A 68 -13.54 -18.38 0.41
CA LEU A 68 -14.16 -18.39 -0.91
C LEU A 68 -14.16 -19.79 -1.54
N GLU A 69 -13.20 -20.61 -1.14
CA GLU A 69 -13.09 -22.01 -1.51
C GLU A 69 -14.31 -22.83 -1.04
N GLY A 70 -14.91 -22.47 0.10
CA GLY A 70 -16.08 -23.13 0.68
C GLY A 70 -17.43 -22.49 0.33
N VAL A 71 -17.47 -21.50 -0.56
CA VAL A 71 -18.74 -20.93 -1.05
C VAL A 71 -19.40 -21.91 -2.02
N ASP A 72 -20.73 -21.95 -2.03
CA ASP A 72 -21.51 -22.80 -2.92
C ASP A 72 -21.07 -22.64 -4.39
N PRO A 73 -20.89 -23.73 -5.16
CA PRO A 73 -20.39 -23.67 -6.53
C PRO A 73 -21.21 -22.77 -7.46
N ALA A 74 -22.55 -22.73 -7.32
CA ALA A 74 -23.41 -21.90 -8.17
C ALA A 74 -23.25 -20.42 -7.82
N GLU A 75 -23.10 -20.08 -6.52
CA GLU A 75 -22.77 -18.72 -6.11
C GLU A 75 -21.39 -18.28 -6.60
N ARG A 76 -20.38 -19.16 -6.51
CA ARG A 76 -19.03 -18.91 -7.05
C ARG A 76 -19.10 -18.58 -8.54
N GLU A 77 -19.81 -19.41 -9.31
CA GLU A 77 -19.98 -19.19 -10.74
C GLU A 77 -20.66 -17.84 -11.04
N ALA A 78 -21.73 -17.50 -10.30
CA ALA A 78 -22.42 -16.22 -10.45
C ALA A 78 -21.47 -15.02 -10.22
N PHE A 79 -20.66 -15.06 -9.15
CA PHE A 79 -19.66 -14.01 -8.90
C PHE A 79 -18.59 -13.97 -10.00
N ALA A 80 -18.05 -15.12 -10.40
CA ALA A 80 -17.02 -15.19 -11.42
C ALA A 80 -17.49 -14.59 -12.74
N ASN A 81 -18.70 -14.95 -13.16
CA ASN A 81 -19.32 -14.48 -14.39
C ASN A 81 -19.65 -12.99 -14.35
N ALA A 82 -20.25 -12.50 -13.25
CA ALA A 82 -20.57 -11.09 -13.11
C ALA A 82 -19.31 -10.21 -13.09
N PHE A 83 -18.29 -10.56 -12.30
CA PHE A 83 -17.06 -9.77 -12.26
C PHE A 83 -16.31 -9.79 -13.60
N ALA A 84 -16.34 -10.89 -14.33
CA ALA A 84 -15.79 -10.97 -15.67
C ALA A 84 -16.57 -10.10 -16.67
N ALA A 85 -17.89 -10.26 -16.75
CA ALA A 85 -18.75 -9.55 -17.70
C ALA A 85 -18.72 -8.02 -17.50
N HIS A 86 -18.68 -7.56 -16.25
CA HIS A 86 -18.66 -6.13 -15.94
C HIS A 86 -17.27 -5.49 -15.96
N GLY A 87 -16.19 -6.28 -16.11
CA GLY A 87 -14.81 -5.77 -15.96
C GLY A 87 -14.48 -5.37 -14.52
N GLY A 88 -15.09 -6.05 -13.54
CA GLY A 88 -14.83 -5.87 -12.12
C GLY A 88 -13.45 -6.36 -11.66
N THR A 89 -12.73 -7.08 -12.53
CA THR A 89 -11.46 -7.73 -12.22
C THR A 89 -10.35 -7.29 -13.17
N GLN A 90 -9.32 -6.61 -12.63
CA GLN A 90 -8.08 -6.28 -13.34
C GLN A 90 -6.93 -7.17 -12.85
N CYS A 91 -6.13 -6.74 -11.86
CA CYS A 91 -5.06 -7.59 -11.32
C CYS A 91 -5.61 -8.82 -10.59
N GLY A 92 -6.80 -8.72 -9.98
CA GLY A 92 -7.49 -9.80 -9.28
C GLY A 92 -7.20 -9.91 -7.78
N TYR A 93 -6.09 -9.36 -7.29
CA TYR A 93 -5.59 -9.68 -5.94
C TYR A 93 -6.57 -9.34 -4.80
N CYS A 94 -7.31 -8.25 -4.90
CA CYS A 94 -8.29 -7.84 -3.88
C CYS A 94 -9.68 -8.47 -4.04
N ILE A 95 -9.96 -9.07 -5.21
CA ILE A 95 -11.32 -9.44 -5.60
C ILE A 95 -11.88 -10.59 -4.73
N PRO A 96 -11.12 -11.64 -4.37
CA PRO A 96 -11.63 -12.69 -3.49
C PRO A 96 -12.19 -12.15 -2.16
N GLY A 97 -11.47 -11.24 -1.51
CA GLY A 97 -11.96 -10.59 -0.28
C GLY A 97 -13.19 -9.72 -0.51
N ILE A 98 -13.27 -9.03 -1.66
CA ILE A 98 -14.44 -8.23 -2.05
C ILE A 98 -15.65 -9.13 -2.30
N VAL A 99 -15.46 -10.29 -2.94
CA VAL A 99 -16.52 -11.29 -3.15
C VAL A 99 -17.06 -11.78 -1.82
N MET A 100 -16.20 -12.15 -0.86
CA MET A 100 -16.65 -12.57 0.48
C MET A 100 -17.42 -11.47 1.22
N ARG A 101 -17.01 -10.20 1.06
CA ARG A 101 -17.75 -9.05 1.59
C ARG A 101 -19.10 -8.86 0.91
N ALA A 102 -19.15 -9.00 -0.41
CA ALA A 102 -20.36 -8.89 -1.20
C ALA A 102 -21.35 -10.00 -0.84
N LYS A 103 -20.88 -11.26 -0.78
CA LYS A 103 -21.67 -12.41 -0.31
C LYS A 103 -22.33 -12.12 1.03
N ALA A 104 -21.57 -11.72 2.04
CA ALA A 104 -22.14 -11.41 3.35
C ALA A 104 -23.17 -10.27 3.33
N GLN A 105 -23.12 -9.35 2.35
CA GLN A 105 -24.14 -8.32 2.17
C GLN A 105 -25.36 -8.81 1.40
N ILE A 106 -25.17 -9.70 0.43
CA ILE A 106 -26.23 -10.35 -0.34
C ILE A 106 -26.99 -11.33 0.56
N ASP A 107 -26.32 -12.16 1.35
CA ASP A 107 -26.96 -13.06 2.32
C ASP A 107 -27.85 -12.29 3.31
N ALA A 108 -27.46 -11.06 3.68
CA ALA A 108 -28.20 -10.23 4.62
C ALA A 108 -29.35 -9.41 3.99
N LYS A 109 -29.27 -9.04 2.71
CA LYS A 109 -30.20 -8.09 2.07
C LYS A 109 -30.94 -8.65 0.85
N GLY A 110 -30.47 -9.76 0.28
CA GLY A 110 -30.95 -10.33 -0.97
C GLY A 110 -30.94 -9.31 -2.12
N SER A 111 -31.98 -9.36 -2.95
CA SER A 111 -32.21 -8.46 -4.08
C SER A 111 -32.44 -7.00 -3.71
N ASN A 112 -32.61 -6.68 -2.42
CA ASN A 112 -32.69 -5.30 -1.94
C ASN A 112 -31.32 -4.63 -1.79
N LEU A 113 -30.21 -5.34 -2.03
CA LEU A 113 -28.87 -4.76 -2.00
C LEU A 113 -28.71 -3.75 -3.15
N THR A 114 -28.69 -2.46 -2.81
CA THR A 114 -28.43 -1.38 -3.78
C THR A 114 -26.97 -0.97 -3.77
N ARG A 115 -26.49 -0.45 -4.91
CA ARG A 115 -25.17 0.23 -5.01
C ARG A 115 -24.88 1.20 -3.86
N LYS A 116 -25.87 2.05 -3.51
CA LYS A 116 -25.75 3.05 -2.43
C LYS A 116 -25.50 2.38 -1.08
N SER A 117 -26.20 1.28 -0.81
CA SER A 117 -26.03 0.53 0.44
C SER A 117 -24.76 -0.31 0.47
N MET A 118 -24.23 -0.75 -0.69
CA MET A 118 -23.00 -1.54 -0.78
C MET A 118 -21.73 -0.69 -0.68
N LYS A 119 -21.72 0.51 -1.25
CA LYS A 119 -20.54 1.40 -1.33
C LYS A 119 -19.80 1.59 0.02
N PRO A 120 -20.47 1.84 1.16
CA PRO A 120 -19.79 1.96 2.46
C PRO A 120 -19.07 0.68 2.90
N HIS A 121 -19.59 -0.50 2.53
CA HIS A 121 -18.99 -1.78 2.88
C HIS A 121 -17.68 -2.06 2.11
N LEU A 122 -17.52 -1.46 0.92
CA LEU A 122 -16.27 -1.51 0.17
C LEU A 122 -15.21 -0.53 0.70
N GLY A 123 -15.56 0.37 1.62
CA GLY A 123 -14.58 1.26 2.27
C GLY A 123 -13.51 0.51 3.08
N ALA A 124 -13.79 -0.73 3.46
CA ALA A 124 -12.84 -1.64 4.11
C ALA A 124 -12.00 -2.48 3.11
N HIS A 125 -12.13 -2.23 1.80
CA HIS A 125 -11.41 -2.94 0.74
C HIS A 125 -10.65 -1.94 -0.14
N LEU A 126 -9.34 -2.11 -0.20
CA LEU A 126 -8.51 -1.32 -1.10
C LEU A 126 -8.45 -2.02 -2.47
N CYS A 127 -8.73 -1.26 -3.53
CA CYS A 127 -8.53 -1.66 -4.92
C CYS A 127 -7.76 -0.56 -5.67
N ARG A 128 -6.53 -0.86 -6.11
CA ARG A 128 -5.66 0.10 -6.79
C ARG A 128 -5.86 0.17 -8.31
N CYS A 129 -6.66 -0.74 -8.87
CA CYS A 129 -6.78 -0.92 -10.32
C CYS A 129 -8.08 -0.37 -10.92
N THR A 130 -9.24 -0.68 -10.32
CA THR A 130 -10.55 -0.56 -11.00
C THR A 130 -11.31 0.74 -10.72
N GLY A 131 -11.00 1.44 -9.63
CA GLY A 131 -11.80 2.59 -9.18
C GLY A 131 -13.21 2.22 -8.69
N TYR A 132 -13.46 0.94 -8.36
CA TYR A 132 -14.67 0.41 -7.71
C TYR A 132 -15.98 0.42 -8.51
N VAL A 133 -16.12 1.27 -9.54
CA VAL A 133 -17.39 1.42 -10.26
C VAL A 133 -17.88 0.09 -10.84
N LYS A 134 -17.00 -0.65 -11.52
CA LYS A 134 -17.31 -1.95 -12.13
C LYS A 134 -17.46 -3.10 -11.14
N ILE A 135 -16.83 -2.99 -9.97
CA ILE A 135 -17.02 -3.93 -8.87
C ILE A 135 -18.45 -3.82 -8.34
N LEU A 136 -18.94 -2.59 -8.15
CA LEU A 136 -20.32 -2.36 -7.71
C LEU A 136 -21.34 -2.84 -8.75
N ASP A 137 -21.08 -2.62 -10.05
CA ASP A 137 -21.94 -3.12 -11.13
C ASP A 137 -22.06 -4.67 -11.06
N ALA A 138 -20.94 -5.37 -10.87
CA ALA A 138 -20.92 -6.83 -10.76
C ALA A 138 -21.67 -7.33 -9.51
N ILE A 139 -21.46 -6.72 -8.35
CA ILE A 139 -22.13 -7.11 -7.10
C ILE A 139 -23.65 -6.94 -7.20
N GLU A 140 -24.11 -5.83 -7.79
CA GLU A 140 -25.53 -5.56 -8.00
C GLU A 140 -26.16 -6.59 -8.96
N SER A 141 -25.44 -6.97 -10.03
CA SER A 141 -25.88 -8.03 -10.95
C SER A 141 -26.10 -9.37 -10.23
N VAL A 142 -25.15 -9.78 -9.38
CA VAL A 142 -25.29 -11.02 -8.57
C VAL A 142 -26.47 -10.91 -7.59
N ALA A 143 -26.62 -9.76 -6.91
CA ALA A 143 -27.71 -9.57 -5.95
C ALA A 143 -29.10 -9.65 -6.60
N GLN A 144 -29.22 -9.22 -7.85
CA GLN A 144 -30.46 -9.25 -8.63
C GLN A 144 -30.67 -10.58 -9.37
N SER A 145 -29.75 -11.53 -9.26
CA SER A 145 -29.71 -12.75 -10.07
C SER A 145 -29.79 -12.45 -11.57
N ALA A 146 -29.18 -11.34 -12.00
CA ALA A 146 -29.18 -10.94 -13.39
C ALA A 146 -28.21 -11.82 -14.19
N PRO A 147 -28.63 -12.38 -15.34
CA PRO A 147 -27.76 -13.21 -16.15
C PRO A 147 -26.57 -12.39 -16.63
N SER A 148 -25.37 -12.87 -16.31
CA SER A 148 -24.10 -12.28 -16.71
C SER A 148 -23.32 -13.35 -17.46
N GLU A 149 -23.18 -13.20 -18.78
CA GLU A 149 -22.32 -14.10 -19.57
C GLU A 149 -21.04 -13.37 -19.98
N PRO A 150 -19.86 -13.87 -19.57
CA PRO A 150 -18.59 -13.28 -19.97
C PRO A 150 -18.28 -13.63 -21.44
N ILE A 151 -18.24 -12.61 -22.31
CA ILE A 151 -17.96 -12.75 -23.75
C ILE A 151 -16.53 -12.28 -24.04
N LEU A 152 -15.76 -13.01 -24.86
CA LEU A 152 -14.45 -12.56 -25.33
C LEU A 152 -14.59 -11.60 -26.53
N ALA A 153 -13.69 -10.63 -26.64
CA ALA A 153 -13.71 -9.70 -27.77
C ALA A 153 -13.31 -10.43 -29.06
N GLY A 154 -14.15 -10.31 -30.10
CA GLY A 154 -13.86 -10.88 -31.43
C GLY A 154 -12.93 -10.02 -32.29
N GLU A 155 -12.63 -8.79 -31.85
CA GLU A 155 -11.83 -7.82 -32.61
C GLU A 155 -11.00 -6.92 -31.68
N VAL A 156 -9.93 -6.32 -32.23
CA VAL A 156 -9.11 -5.36 -31.51
C VAL A 156 -9.92 -4.10 -31.22
N GLY A 157 -9.97 -3.70 -29.94
CA GLY A 157 -10.80 -2.58 -29.48
C GLY A 157 -12.25 -2.96 -29.17
N GLY A 158 -12.65 -4.20 -29.44
CA GLY A 158 -13.96 -4.75 -29.07
C GLY A 158 -14.16 -4.86 -27.56
N LYS A 159 -15.42 -4.90 -27.12
CA LYS A 159 -15.77 -5.11 -25.72
C LYS A 159 -15.78 -6.60 -25.42
N GLY A 160 -14.88 -7.05 -24.54
CA GLY A 160 -14.85 -8.40 -24.03
C GLY A 160 -14.29 -8.43 -22.61
N HIS A 161 -14.52 -9.53 -21.91
CA HIS A 161 -13.94 -9.74 -20.59
C HIS A 161 -12.45 -10.07 -20.70
N LYS A 162 -11.73 -9.81 -19.61
CA LYS A 162 -10.31 -10.13 -19.50
C LYS A 162 -10.10 -11.65 -19.42
N TYR A 163 -9.12 -12.18 -20.15
CA TYR A 163 -8.63 -13.54 -19.93
C TYR A 163 -8.30 -13.78 -18.44
N GLU A 164 -8.67 -14.96 -17.92
CA GLU A 164 -8.58 -15.34 -16.49
C GLU A 164 -9.43 -14.50 -15.52
N ALA A 165 -10.37 -13.64 -15.97
CA ALA A 165 -11.16 -12.82 -15.05
C ALA A 165 -11.95 -13.65 -14.03
N GLN A 166 -12.50 -14.79 -14.44
CA GLN A 166 -13.25 -15.70 -13.56
C GLN A 166 -12.34 -16.29 -12.47
N SER A 167 -11.22 -16.93 -12.85
CA SER A 167 -10.26 -17.53 -11.90
C SER A 167 -9.61 -16.49 -10.98
N LEU A 168 -9.37 -15.26 -11.47
CA LEU A 168 -8.88 -14.15 -10.66
C LEU A 168 -9.91 -13.65 -9.65
N THR A 169 -11.20 -13.68 -10.01
CA THR A 169 -12.31 -13.28 -9.13
C THR A 169 -12.45 -14.25 -7.97
N LEU A 170 -12.34 -15.56 -8.25
CA LEU A 170 -12.47 -16.62 -7.26
C LEU A 170 -11.21 -16.86 -6.43
N GLY A 171 -10.07 -16.28 -6.82
CA GLY A 171 -8.80 -16.52 -6.15
C GLY A 171 -8.14 -17.84 -6.53
N ASP A 172 -8.75 -18.59 -7.44
CA ASP A 172 -8.26 -19.87 -7.99
C ASP A 172 -6.99 -19.67 -8.83
N ARG A 173 -6.79 -18.46 -9.39
CA ARG A 173 -5.52 -18.08 -10.02
C ARG A 173 -4.48 -17.77 -8.94
N GLY A 174 -3.49 -18.63 -8.80
CA GLY A 174 -2.37 -18.46 -7.87
C GLY A 174 -1.48 -17.26 -8.21
N TYR A 175 -0.99 -16.56 -7.20
CA TYR A 175 0.07 -15.56 -7.25
C TYR A 175 1.40 -16.16 -6.76
N VAL A 176 2.49 -15.40 -6.83
CA VAL A 176 3.81 -15.86 -6.35
C VAL A 176 3.75 -16.32 -4.89
N ASP A 177 2.98 -15.65 -4.04
CA ASP A 177 2.83 -16.06 -2.64
C ASP A 177 1.96 -17.31 -2.43
N ASP A 178 1.22 -17.74 -3.45
CA ASP A 178 0.42 -18.97 -3.41
C ASP A 178 1.25 -20.19 -3.89
N ILE A 179 2.47 -19.99 -4.37
CA ILE A 179 3.34 -21.09 -4.83
C ILE A 179 3.69 -22.01 -3.64
N ARG A 180 3.51 -23.31 -3.85
CA ARG A 180 3.91 -24.37 -2.92
C ARG A 180 4.67 -25.43 -3.71
N VAL A 181 5.90 -25.71 -3.32
CA VAL A 181 6.72 -26.79 -3.90
C VAL A 181 7.34 -27.62 -2.77
N PRO A 182 7.45 -28.95 -2.91
CA PRO A 182 8.14 -29.78 -1.93
C PRO A 182 9.57 -29.29 -1.70
N GLY A 183 9.96 -29.13 -0.42
CA GLY A 183 11.27 -28.62 -0.06
C GLY A 183 11.48 -27.11 -0.26
N LEU A 184 10.42 -26.33 -0.46
CA LEU A 184 10.52 -24.86 -0.57
C LEU A 184 11.15 -24.25 0.68
N LEU A 185 12.32 -23.61 0.50
CA LEU A 185 12.95 -22.79 1.52
C LEU A 185 12.40 -21.36 1.50
N HIS A 186 12.44 -20.72 2.66
CA HIS A 186 11.90 -19.38 2.87
C HIS A 186 13.03 -18.42 3.24
N ALA A 187 13.09 -17.28 2.55
CA ALA A 187 14.11 -16.27 2.78
C ALA A 187 13.50 -15.00 3.40
N THR A 188 14.18 -14.46 4.42
CA THR A 188 13.87 -13.15 5.00
C THR A 188 15.08 -12.23 4.88
N LEU A 189 14.86 -11.04 4.33
CA LEU A 189 15.87 -9.99 4.23
C LEU A 189 16.09 -9.32 5.59
N VAL A 190 17.35 -9.17 5.98
CA VAL A 190 17.78 -8.32 7.08
C VAL A 190 18.11 -6.95 6.50
N LEU A 191 17.29 -5.96 6.88
CA LEU A 191 17.40 -4.60 6.36
C LEU A 191 18.18 -3.74 7.35
N THR A 192 18.96 -2.79 6.84
CA THR A 192 19.66 -1.80 7.66
C THR A 192 18.72 -1.06 8.63
N ASP A 193 19.25 -0.71 9.79
CA ASP A 193 18.57 0.15 10.78
C ASP A 193 18.71 1.64 10.48
N HIS A 194 19.69 2.00 9.65
CA HIS A 194 20.01 3.39 9.33
C HIS A 194 19.94 3.64 7.84
N ALA A 195 19.25 4.72 7.48
CA ALA A 195 19.15 5.17 6.09
C ALA A 195 20.52 5.50 5.49
N ARG A 196 21.46 5.98 6.31
CA ARG A 196 22.85 6.22 5.91
C ARG A 196 23.80 5.92 7.06
N ALA A 197 24.60 4.88 6.91
CA ALA A 197 25.61 4.48 7.87
C ALA A 197 26.65 3.58 7.20
N THR A 198 27.89 3.63 7.65
CA THR A 198 28.90 2.64 7.27
C THR A 198 28.70 1.40 8.14
N VAL A 199 28.54 0.24 7.52
CA VAL A 199 28.40 -1.04 8.24
C VAL A 199 29.77 -1.45 8.74
N THR A 200 29.96 -1.54 10.06
CA THR A 200 31.27 -1.87 10.65
C THR A 200 31.39 -3.34 11.02
N SER A 201 30.27 -4.00 11.34
CA SER A 201 30.21 -5.43 11.64
C SER A 201 28.83 -6.00 11.26
N ILE A 202 28.77 -7.30 10.99
CA ILE A 202 27.53 -8.08 10.89
C ILE A 202 27.79 -9.40 11.63
N ASP A 203 26.99 -9.70 12.65
CA ASP A 203 27.03 -10.95 13.40
C ASP A 203 25.80 -11.80 13.04
N THR A 204 26.05 -12.93 12.40
CA THR A 204 25.07 -13.92 11.95
C THR A 204 25.01 -15.15 12.85
N SER A 205 25.91 -15.26 13.83
CA SER A 205 26.18 -16.51 14.56
C SER A 205 24.94 -17.07 15.26
N LYS A 206 24.10 -16.22 15.84
CA LYS A 206 22.84 -16.64 16.50
C LYS A 206 21.78 -17.10 15.52
N ALA A 207 21.72 -16.48 14.34
CA ALA A 207 20.79 -16.88 13.29
C ALA A 207 21.22 -18.23 12.68
N GLU A 208 22.51 -18.42 12.46
CA GLU A 208 23.09 -19.67 11.95
C GLU A 208 22.89 -20.85 12.92
N ALA A 209 22.90 -20.58 14.24
CA ALA A 209 22.67 -21.58 15.27
C ALA A 209 21.19 -22.00 15.42
N HIS A 210 20.26 -21.42 14.67
CA HIS A 210 18.84 -21.75 14.74
C HIS A 210 18.56 -23.06 13.97
N ASP A 211 17.93 -24.05 14.61
CA ASP A 211 17.77 -25.42 14.09
C ASP A 211 17.12 -25.52 12.69
N GLU A 212 16.19 -24.61 12.38
CA GLU A 212 15.49 -24.57 11.08
C GLU A 212 16.18 -23.70 10.01
N VAL A 213 17.28 -23.02 10.34
CA VAL A 213 18.02 -22.19 9.38
C VAL A 213 18.93 -23.06 8.53
N VAL A 214 18.85 -22.84 7.22
CA VAL A 214 19.64 -23.55 6.20
C VAL A 214 20.87 -22.76 5.81
N ALA A 215 20.75 -21.43 5.74
CA ALA A 215 21.87 -20.54 5.42
C ALA A 215 21.59 -19.12 5.91
N VAL A 216 22.66 -18.41 6.26
CA VAL A 216 22.66 -16.95 6.37
C VAL A 216 23.67 -16.42 5.36
N LEU A 217 23.23 -15.54 4.47
CA LEU A 217 24.04 -15.01 3.38
C LEU A 217 24.24 -13.52 3.58
N THR A 218 25.45 -13.04 3.36
CA THR A 218 25.84 -11.63 3.38
C THR A 218 26.37 -11.23 2.01
N ALA A 219 26.83 -9.98 1.88
CA ALA A 219 27.53 -9.55 0.67
C ALA A 219 28.80 -10.38 0.37
N ALA A 220 29.42 -11.02 1.39
CA ALA A 220 30.59 -11.87 1.20
C ALA A 220 30.29 -13.15 0.39
N ASP A 221 29.02 -13.57 0.38
CA ASP A 221 28.57 -14.77 -0.33
C ASP A 221 28.17 -14.50 -1.78
N ILE A 222 28.23 -13.24 -2.24
CA ILE A 222 27.92 -12.87 -3.62
C ILE A 222 29.15 -13.15 -4.50
N PRO A 223 29.08 -14.11 -5.44
CA PRO A 223 30.24 -14.49 -6.26
C PRO A 223 30.57 -13.49 -7.38
N GLY A 224 29.78 -12.42 -7.51
CA GLY A 224 29.89 -11.44 -8.59
C GLY A 224 29.81 -10.00 -8.07
N GLU A 225 29.44 -9.09 -8.96
CA GLU A 225 29.36 -7.66 -8.66
C GLU A 225 28.34 -7.36 -7.55
N LEU A 226 28.75 -6.54 -6.59
CA LEU A 226 27.89 -6.10 -5.48
C LEU A 226 26.90 -5.00 -5.86
N ARG A 227 26.98 -4.49 -7.09
CA ARG A 227 26.08 -3.46 -7.63
C ARG A 227 25.49 -3.89 -8.95
N VAL A 228 24.18 -3.67 -9.07
CA VAL A 228 23.39 -3.92 -10.27
C VAL A 228 22.69 -2.63 -10.70
N GLY A 229 21.94 -2.72 -11.80
CA GLY A 229 21.10 -1.65 -12.29
C GLY A 229 20.91 -1.75 -13.80
N ILE A 230 19.86 -1.09 -14.29
CA ILE A 230 19.38 -1.25 -15.67
C ILE A 230 20.23 -0.44 -16.64
N ILE A 231 20.49 0.83 -16.31
CA ILE A 231 21.26 1.77 -17.14
C ILE A 231 22.63 2.01 -16.49
N TYR A 232 22.61 2.39 -15.21
CA TYR A 232 23.80 2.57 -14.37
C TYR A 232 23.89 1.44 -13.36
N LYS A 233 25.09 1.13 -12.87
CA LYS A 233 25.31 0.10 -11.83
C LYS A 233 25.38 0.77 -10.46
N ASP A 234 24.24 1.29 -10.01
CA ASP A 234 24.09 2.12 -8.82
C ASP A 234 23.21 1.50 -7.74
N TRP A 235 22.73 0.26 -7.90
CA TRP A 235 21.88 -0.41 -6.91
C TRP A 235 22.68 -1.48 -6.18
N PRO A 236 23.02 -1.28 -4.90
CA PRO A 236 23.66 -2.32 -4.11
C PRO A 236 22.75 -3.55 -4.01
N VAL A 237 23.32 -4.74 -4.22
CA VAL A 237 22.60 -6.01 -4.02
C VAL A 237 22.46 -6.28 -2.52
N MET A 238 23.58 -6.19 -1.81
CA MET A 238 23.68 -6.15 -0.34
C MET A 238 24.83 -5.22 0.05
N ILE A 239 24.72 -4.54 1.18
CA ILE A 239 25.77 -3.66 1.71
C ILE A 239 26.79 -4.52 2.46
N PRO A 240 28.07 -4.57 2.03
CA PRO A 240 29.11 -5.30 2.74
C PRO A 240 29.56 -4.57 4.00
N ILE A 241 30.31 -5.27 4.86
CA ILE A 241 31.12 -4.63 5.91
C ILE A 241 32.10 -3.66 5.24
N GLY A 242 32.17 -2.43 5.75
CA GLY A 242 32.88 -1.29 5.14
C GLY A 242 32.07 -0.54 4.08
N GLY A 243 30.93 -1.07 3.64
CA GLY A 243 29.99 -0.41 2.75
C GLY A 243 29.10 0.60 3.47
N THR A 244 28.52 1.54 2.72
CA THR A 244 27.65 2.60 3.26
C THR A 244 26.22 2.39 2.80
N THR A 245 25.25 2.41 3.71
CA THR A 245 23.83 2.37 3.34
C THR A 245 23.41 3.70 2.71
N SER A 246 22.53 3.62 1.73
CA SER A 246 22.05 4.74 0.90
C SER A 246 20.59 5.10 1.24
N PHE A 247 19.77 4.14 1.69
CA PHE A 247 18.41 4.42 2.15
C PHE A 247 17.88 3.39 3.16
N ALA A 248 16.79 3.76 3.83
CA ALA A 248 16.06 2.85 4.70
C ALA A 248 15.45 1.72 3.86
N GLY A 249 16.01 0.51 3.97
CA GLY A 249 15.62 -0.65 3.17
C GLY A 249 16.78 -1.34 2.46
N ASP A 250 18.00 -0.80 2.52
CA ASP A 250 19.18 -1.54 2.07
C ASP A 250 19.31 -2.87 2.82
N VAL A 251 19.69 -3.90 2.08
CA VAL A 251 19.84 -5.27 2.59
C VAL A 251 21.26 -5.48 3.06
N ILE A 252 21.43 -6.04 4.27
CA ILE A 252 22.75 -6.38 4.82
C ILE A 252 22.98 -7.89 4.91
N ALA A 253 21.90 -8.68 5.01
CA ALA A 253 21.96 -10.13 5.01
C ALA A 253 20.62 -10.74 4.56
N VAL A 254 20.64 -12.03 4.25
CA VAL A 254 19.47 -12.86 3.95
C VAL A 254 19.52 -14.12 4.81
N VAL A 255 18.46 -14.37 5.56
CA VAL A 255 18.32 -15.62 6.33
C VAL A 255 17.38 -16.56 5.58
N VAL A 256 17.84 -17.79 5.33
CA VAL A 256 17.11 -18.84 4.63
C VAL A 256 16.80 -19.97 5.61
N ALA A 257 15.53 -20.37 5.70
CA ALA A 257 15.07 -21.43 6.62
C ALA A 257 14.04 -22.35 5.96
N THR A 258 13.74 -23.47 6.62
CA THR A 258 12.73 -24.44 6.16
C THR A 258 11.30 -23.89 6.26
N THR A 259 11.03 -23.03 7.24
CA THR A 259 9.74 -22.38 7.43
C THR A 259 9.85 -20.86 7.35
N LYS A 260 8.74 -20.21 6.97
CA LYS A 260 8.65 -18.75 6.90
C LYS A 260 8.82 -18.12 8.28
N GLU A 261 8.24 -18.74 9.30
CA GLU A 261 8.31 -18.34 10.70
C GLU A 261 9.76 -18.40 11.21
N ALA A 262 10.47 -19.52 10.97
CA ALA A 262 11.88 -19.65 11.33
C ALA A 262 12.75 -18.62 10.61
N SER A 263 12.56 -18.42 9.30
CA SER A 263 13.36 -17.43 8.54
C SER A 263 13.22 -16.02 9.12
N ARG A 264 12.02 -15.67 9.58
CA ARG A 264 11.73 -14.37 10.19
C ARG A 264 12.27 -14.27 11.60
N ALA A 265 12.08 -15.30 12.43
CA ALA A 265 12.59 -15.33 13.80
C ALA A 265 14.12 -15.24 13.81
N ALA A 266 14.80 -16.01 12.97
CA ALA A 266 16.25 -15.99 12.86
C ALA A 266 16.79 -14.70 12.23
N ALA A 267 16.06 -14.06 11.32
CA ALA A 267 16.44 -12.74 10.80
C ALA A 267 16.48 -11.64 11.88
N GLU A 268 15.69 -11.75 12.96
CA GLU A 268 15.77 -10.81 14.11
C GLU A 268 16.99 -11.09 15.02
N LEU A 269 17.68 -12.23 14.83
CA LEU A 269 18.88 -12.58 15.57
C LEU A 269 20.18 -12.06 14.93
N VAL A 270 20.11 -11.61 13.67
CA VAL A 270 21.24 -10.98 12.99
C VAL A 270 21.41 -9.56 13.52
N THR A 271 22.60 -9.24 13.99
CA THR A 271 22.94 -7.90 14.50
C THR A 271 24.03 -7.26 13.65
N ALA A 272 24.02 -5.93 13.55
CA ALA A 272 25.05 -5.18 12.84
C ALA A 272 25.42 -3.91 13.61
N ASP A 273 26.69 -3.56 13.58
CA ASP A 273 27.19 -2.29 14.09
C ASP A 273 27.38 -1.28 12.96
N TYR A 274 27.22 -0.01 13.30
CA TYR A 274 27.17 1.08 12.34
C TYR A 274 27.96 2.30 12.82
N ASP A 275 28.67 2.94 11.89
CA ASP A 275 29.04 4.35 12.01
C ASP A 275 27.96 5.19 11.30
N VAL A 276 27.14 5.89 12.08
CA VAL A 276 25.90 6.51 11.60
C VAL A 276 26.15 7.90 11.04
N HIS A 277 25.66 8.14 9.83
CA HIS A 277 25.83 9.41 9.14
C HIS A 277 24.52 10.17 8.96
N THR A 278 24.61 11.47 8.69
CA THR A 278 23.45 12.27 8.29
C THR A 278 22.93 11.82 6.92
N PRO A 279 21.64 11.43 6.78
CA PRO A 279 21.07 11.05 5.49
C PRO A 279 21.02 12.21 4.49
N VAL A 280 21.21 11.90 3.21
CA VAL A 280 21.01 12.85 2.11
C VAL A 280 19.55 12.79 1.66
N THR A 281 18.76 13.79 2.06
CA THR A 281 17.29 13.79 1.82
C THR A 281 16.82 14.85 0.84
N ASP A 282 17.67 15.82 0.50
CA ASP A 282 17.36 16.88 -0.46
C ASP A 282 18.09 16.60 -1.77
N PRO A 283 17.38 16.27 -2.86
CA PRO A 283 18.00 15.95 -4.14
C PRO A 283 18.64 17.17 -4.82
N VAL A 284 18.23 18.40 -4.49
CA VAL A 284 18.85 19.61 -5.02
C VAL A 284 20.16 19.88 -4.29
N ALA A 285 20.15 19.80 -2.96
CA ALA A 285 21.38 19.95 -2.16
C ALA A 285 22.37 18.80 -2.40
N ALA A 286 21.90 17.62 -2.80
CA ALA A 286 22.75 16.48 -3.16
C ALA A 286 23.65 16.75 -4.38
N LEU A 287 23.30 17.69 -5.25
CA LEU A 287 24.08 18.01 -6.45
C LEU A 287 25.31 18.88 -6.18
N ASP A 288 25.41 19.46 -4.98
CA ASP A 288 26.59 20.22 -4.59
C ASP A 288 27.81 19.29 -4.46
N GLU A 289 28.98 19.72 -4.96
CA GLU A 289 30.21 18.92 -4.95
C GLU A 289 30.70 18.60 -3.53
N SER A 290 30.35 19.41 -2.53
CA SER A 290 30.67 19.15 -1.12
C SER A 290 29.70 18.18 -0.45
N SER A 291 28.58 17.84 -1.12
CA SER A 291 27.60 16.93 -0.59
C SER A 291 28.17 15.51 -0.55
N PRO A 292 27.97 14.76 0.55
CA PRO A 292 28.39 13.37 0.58
C PRO A 292 27.68 12.57 -0.50
N LEU A 293 28.35 11.54 -1.01
CA LEU A 293 27.74 10.60 -1.95
C LEU A 293 26.52 9.93 -1.31
N ALA A 294 25.39 10.04 -2.00
CA ALA A 294 24.10 9.53 -1.58
C ALA A 294 24.00 8.01 -1.81
N VAL A 295 24.71 7.50 -2.81
CA VAL A 295 24.72 6.08 -3.19
C VAL A 295 26.12 5.51 -2.99
N TRP A 296 26.21 4.35 -2.35
CA TRP A 296 27.50 3.72 -2.10
C TRP A 296 28.19 3.24 -3.38
N GLY A 297 29.48 3.57 -3.47
CA GLY A 297 30.36 3.20 -4.58
C GLY A 297 30.18 4.03 -5.85
N THR A 298 29.31 5.06 -5.87
CA THR A 298 29.24 6.01 -7.00
C THR A 298 30.29 7.10 -6.85
N ASP A 299 30.65 7.74 -7.96
CA ASP A 299 31.62 8.84 -7.97
C ASP A 299 30.96 10.23 -7.94
N SER A 300 29.64 10.28 -8.15
CA SER A 300 28.85 11.52 -8.19
C SER A 300 27.40 11.27 -7.80
N ASN A 301 26.74 12.31 -7.27
CA ASN A 301 25.30 12.37 -7.05
C ASN A 301 24.52 12.77 -8.32
N GLN A 302 25.21 13.21 -9.38
CA GLN A 302 24.62 13.50 -10.68
C GLN A 302 24.83 12.32 -11.63
N LEU A 303 23.78 11.51 -11.82
CA LEU A 303 23.83 10.36 -12.73
C LEU A 303 23.76 10.75 -14.21
N SER A 304 23.00 11.79 -14.55
CA SER A 304 22.75 12.20 -15.93
C SER A 304 22.33 13.66 -16.02
N LEU A 305 22.74 14.32 -17.11
CA LEU A 305 22.22 15.63 -17.52
C LEU A 305 21.53 15.48 -18.87
N SER A 306 20.22 15.74 -18.89
CA SER A 306 19.44 15.78 -20.13
C SER A 306 19.12 17.22 -20.49
N SER A 307 19.65 17.70 -21.61
CA SER A 307 19.35 19.02 -22.17
C SER A 307 18.61 18.87 -23.50
N TYR A 308 17.61 19.71 -23.75
CA TYR A 308 16.92 19.77 -25.03
C TYR A 308 16.93 21.21 -25.56
N THR A 309 17.07 21.34 -26.88
CA THR A 309 16.97 22.62 -27.58
C THR A 309 15.88 22.49 -28.63
N ARG A 310 14.97 23.46 -28.68
CA ARG A 310 13.90 23.50 -29.67
C ARG A 310 13.62 24.94 -30.06
N GLY A 311 13.78 25.25 -31.34
CA GLY A 311 13.58 26.59 -31.88
C GLY A 311 14.79 27.50 -31.69
N GLU A 312 14.54 28.80 -31.66
CA GLU A 312 15.55 29.86 -31.56
C GLU A 312 16.07 30.06 -30.12
N ASP A 313 16.97 31.03 -29.93
CA ASP A 313 17.53 31.39 -28.63
C ASP A 313 16.44 31.77 -27.61
N VAL A 314 16.27 30.92 -26.60
CA VAL A 314 15.31 31.11 -25.51
C VAL A 314 15.50 32.45 -24.80
N SER A 315 16.74 32.92 -24.68
CA SER A 315 17.05 34.20 -24.00
C SER A 315 16.43 35.37 -24.75
N LYS A 316 16.51 35.35 -26.08
CA LYS A 316 15.89 36.36 -26.95
C LYS A 316 14.36 36.30 -26.86
N VAL A 317 13.78 35.11 -26.96
CA VAL A 317 12.32 34.90 -26.85
C VAL A 317 11.79 35.39 -25.49
N LEU A 318 12.47 35.09 -24.39
CA LEU A 318 12.11 35.55 -23.05
C LEU A 318 12.19 37.08 -22.93
N ALA A 319 13.18 37.72 -23.57
CA ALA A 319 13.36 39.17 -23.53
C ALA A 319 12.28 39.92 -24.32
N GLU A 320 11.87 39.39 -25.47
CA GLU A 320 10.86 39.95 -26.38
C GLU A 320 9.42 39.63 -25.96
N SER A 321 9.22 38.66 -25.07
CA SER A 321 7.89 38.24 -24.60
C SER A 321 7.14 39.39 -23.91
N ALA A 322 5.88 39.60 -24.30
CA ALA A 322 4.99 40.58 -23.68
C ALA A 322 4.64 40.19 -22.24
N CYS A 323 4.54 38.90 -21.93
CA CYS A 323 4.24 38.39 -20.59
C CYS A 323 5.11 37.17 -20.27
N LEU A 324 5.68 37.14 -19.06
CA LEU A 324 6.43 36.01 -18.53
C LEU A 324 5.83 35.55 -17.20
N PHE A 325 5.61 34.24 -17.08
CA PHE A 325 5.20 33.56 -15.85
C PHE A 325 6.24 32.52 -15.47
N ARG A 326 6.74 32.58 -14.23
CA ARG A 326 7.66 31.57 -13.68
C ARG A 326 7.02 30.99 -12.43
N TRP A 327 6.94 29.67 -12.33
CA TRP A 327 6.34 29.00 -11.19
C TRP A 327 7.11 27.72 -10.83
N PRO A 328 7.76 27.65 -9.65
CA PRO A 328 8.41 26.44 -9.20
C PRO A 328 7.35 25.38 -8.90
N ARG A 329 7.53 24.17 -9.41
CA ARG A 329 6.68 23.01 -9.09
C ARG A 329 7.53 21.93 -8.47
N GLY A 330 7.09 21.44 -7.32
CA GLY A 330 7.54 20.17 -6.74
C GLY A 330 6.44 19.14 -6.90
N VAL A 331 6.80 17.93 -7.32
CA VAL A 331 5.95 16.76 -7.20
C VAL A 331 6.61 15.86 -6.16
N GLY A 332 5.86 15.45 -5.15
CA GLY A 332 6.39 14.55 -4.12
C GLY A 332 6.71 13.16 -4.67
N ARG A 333 7.11 12.24 -3.79
CA ARG A 333 7.37 10.84 -4.16
C ARG A 333 6.08 10.01 -4.05
N PRO A 334 5.33 9.78 -5.16
CA PRO A 334 4.15 8.94 -5.09
C PRO A 334 4.53 7.50 -4.74
N GLN A 335 3.78 6.87 -3.82
CA GLN A 335 3.93 5.46 -3.55
C GLN A 335 2.96 4.65 -4.43
N PRO A 336 3.42 3.57 -5.09
CA PRO A 336 2.55 2.76 -5.94
C PRO A 336 1.39 2.10 -5.17
N ASP A 337 1.62 1.77 -3.90
CA ASP A 337 0.66 1.14 -2.98
C ASP A 337 -0.04 -0.07 -3.59
N ARG A 338 0.75 -0.97 -4.20
CA ARG A 338 0.22 -2.23 -4.74
C ARG A 338 -0.12 -3.19 -3.60
N LEU A 339 -1.24 -3.89 -3.77
CA LEU A 339 -1.81 -4.75 -2.72
C LEU A 339 -1.09 -6.08 -2.55
N ASP A 340 -0.39 -6.55 -3.59
CA ASP A 340 0.43 -7.75 -3.59
C ASP A 340 1.83 -7.52 -3.01
N ALA A 341 2.16 -6.28 -2.64
CA ALA A 341 3.38 -5.95 -1.92
C ALA A 341 3.17 -6.16 -0.41
N ARG A 342 3.93 -7.09 0.18
CA ARG A 342 3.95 -7.27 1.63
C ARG A 342 4.72 -6.14 2.30
N TYR A 343 4.04 -5.35 3.11
CA TYR A 343 4.69 -4.34 3.97
C TYR A 343 5.05 -4.98 5.32
N ARG A 344 6.35 -5.14 5.60
CA ARG A 344 6.83 -5.51 6.94
C ARG A 344 6.60 -4.33 7.88
N GLN A 345 5.70 -4.47 8.84
CA GLN A 345 5.72 -3.60 10.02
C GLN A 345 6.72 -4.18 11.01
N ARG A 346 7.80 -3.47 11.29
CA ARG A 346 8.70 -3.83 12.39
C ARG A 346 7.93 -3.72 13.72
N PRO A 347 7.96 -4.74 14.59
CA PRO A 347 7.47 -4.59 15.97
C PRO A 347 8.19 -3.39 16.63
N GLY A 348 7.44 -2.45 17.19
CA GLY A 348 8.00 -1.29 17.92
C GLY A 348 8.06 0.04 17.15
N HIS A 349 7.98 0.04 15.81
CA HIS A 349 7.87 1.31 15.05
C HIS A 349 6.40 1.72 14.90
N ARG A 350 5.89 2.50 15.87
CA ARG A 350 4.66 3.27 15.64
C ARG A 350 4.97 4.33 14.57
N PRO A 351 4.19 4.44 13.47
CA PRO A 351 4.33 5.59 12.59
C PRO A 351 4.12 6.87 13.41
N ALA A 352 5.03 7.82 13.28
CA ALA A 352 4.93 9.15 13.84
C ALA A 352 3.77 9.89 13.16
N GLY A 353 2.55 9.57 13.57
CA GLY A 353 1.31 10.04 12.96
C GLY A 353 0.04 9.74 13.75
N LEU A 354 0.08 8.83 14.73
CA LEU A 354 -1.02 8.58 15.66
C LEU A 354 -0.68 9.01 17.11
N GLN A 355 -0.36 10.28 17.28
CA GLN A 355 -0.48 10.96 18.58
C GLN A 355 -1.23 12.28 18.42
N ARG A 356 -2.51 12.24 18.03
CA ARG A 356 -3.44 13.32 18.38
C ARG A 356 -4.79 12.75 18.85
N ARG A 357 -5.08 13.06 20.12
CA ARG A 357 -6.38 13.01 20.83
C ARG A 357 -6.84 11.67 21.42
N ARG A 358 -6.12 11.21 22.45
CA ARG A 358 -6.73 10.63 23.66
C ARG A 358 -6.26 11.40 24.90
N LEU A 359 -6.68 12.66 25.02
CA LEU A 359 -6.61 13.40 26.28
C LEU A 359 -7.87 14.27 26.38
N ARG A 360 -8.55 14.16 27.53
CA ARG A 360 -9.82 14.79 27.97
C ARG A 360 -11.08 13.92 27.90
N ARG A 361 -11.09 12.86 28.72
CA ARG A 361 -12.25 12.53 29.57
C ARG A 361 -11.73 12.12 30.96
N GLN A 362 -11.40 13.10 31.78
CA GLN A 362 -11.52 12.99 33.24
C GLN A 362 -12.47 14.11 33.67
N GLY A 363 -13.42 13.72 34.52
CA GLY A 363 -14.70 14.38 34.66
C GLY A 363 -14.67 15.72 35.40
N ARG A 364 -15.69 16.53 35.09
CA ARG A 364 -16.41 17.33 36.08
C ARG A 364 -17.88 17.29 35.74
N HIS A 365 -18.67 16.89 36.74
CA HIS A 365 -20.12 16.95 36.77
C HIS A 365 -20.63 18.36 36.50
N VAL A 366 -21.58 18.52 35.58
CA VAL A 366 -22.60 19.57 35.60
C VAL A 366 -23.91 18.95 35.09
N GLN A 367 -24.98 19.13 35.85
CA GLN A 367 -26.33 18.57 35.60
C GLN A 367 -27.04 19.21 34.39
N PRO A 368 -28.04 18.53 33.79
CA PRO A 368 -28.81 19.09 32.67
C PRO A 368 -30.06 19.86 33.16
N GLY A 369 -30.21 21.10 32.71
CA GLY A 369 -31.45 21.90 32.80
C GLY A 369 -32.33 21.76 31.54
N PRO A 370 -33.63 22.11 31.61
CA PRO A 370 -34.68 21.48 30.81
C PRO A 370 -34.96 22.10 29.44
N ARG A 371 -35.62 21.30 28.60
CA ARG A 371 -36.16 21.65 27.27
C ARG A 371 -37.32 22.63 27.38
N LEU A 372 -37.41 23.56 26.42
CA LEU A 372 -38.65 24.25 26.07
C LEU A 372 -38.83 24.24 24.54
N ALA A 373 -40.05 23.88 24.14
CA ALA A 373 -40.57 23.88 22.78
C ALA A 373 -41.12 25.26 22.40
N GLY A 374 -41.14 25.60 21.10
CA GLY A 374 -41.79 26.80 20.59
C GLY A 374 -41.72 26.87 19.06
N SER A 375 -42.84 27.24 18.44
CA SER A 375 -43.26 27.05 17.04
C SER A 375 -43.04 28.25 16.10
N LEU A 376 -42.87 27.93 14.81
CA LEU A 376 -43.18 28.60 13.52
C LEU A 376 -43.47 30.14 13.40
N ASP A 377 -42.61 30.78 12.58
CA ASP A 377 -42.82 31.78 11.46
C ASP A 377 -43.34 33.22 11.74
N PRO A 378 -43.14 34.28 10.89
CA PRO A 378 -42.29 34.48 9.70
C PRO A 378 -41.37 35.75 9.71
N ARG A 379 -40.53 35.87 8.67
CA ARG A 379 -39.55 36.95 8.39
C ARG A 379 -40.14 38.38 8.32
N PRO A 380 -39.29 39.42 8.54
CA PRO A 380 -39.03 40.34 7.44
C PRO A 380 -37.54 40.70 7.22
N THR A 381 -37.26 40.90 5.94
CA THR A 381 -36.18 41.63 5.24
C THR A 381 -35.17 42.47 6.05
N GLY A 382 -33.87 42.25 5.80
CA GLY A 382 -32.82 43.23 6.08
C GLY A 382 -31.39 42.69 5.97
N GLN A 383 -30.64 43.19 4.98
CA GLN A 383 -29.17 43.21 4.84
C GLN A 383 -28.38 41.90 4.82
N VAL A 384 -27.82 41.61 3.63
CA VAL A 384 -26.79 40.59 3.40
C VAL A 384 -25.44 41.14 3.87
N HIS A 385 -24.93 40.62 4.98
CA HIS A 385 -23.51 40.72 5.33
C HIS A 385 -22.75 39.52 4.73
N PRO A 386 -21.57 39.72 4.12
CA PRO A 386 -20.77 38.61 3.63
C PRO A 386 -20.27 37.78 4.83
N VAL A 387 -20.66 36.51 4.87
CA VAL A 387 -20.17 35.54 5.84
C VAL A 387 -18.72 35.20 5.48
N ALA A 388 -17.82 35.47 6.42
CA ALA A 388 -16.41 35.12 6.33
C ALA A 388 -16.24 33.59 6.14
N SER A 389 -15.42 33.22 5.15
CA SER A 389 -14.92 31.86 4.96
C SER A 389 -14.10 31.44 6.18
N PRO A 390 -14.17 30.17 6.63
CA PRO A 390 -13.33 29.69 7.71
C PRO A 390 -11.86 29.67 7.26
N GLU A 391 -11.02 30.36 8.03
CA GLU A 391 -9.57 30.42 7.88
C GLU A 391 -8.95 29.03 7.98
N PHE A 392 -8.16 28.65 6.97
CA PHE A 392 -7.26 27.50 7.03
C PHE A 392 -6.05 27.89 7.90
N PRO A 393 -5.58 27.03 8.83
CA PRO A 393 -4.37 27.31 9.58
C PRO A 393 -3.15 27.36 8.66
N ASP A 394 -2.27 28.31 8.96
CA ASP A 394 -1.20 28.85 8.13
C ASP A 394 -0.34 27.82 7.40
N ALA A 395 -0.02 28.22 6.17
CA ALA A 395 1.00 27.61 5.33
C ALA A 395 2.34 27.49 6.06
N TRP A 396 3.03 26.40 5.76
CA TRP A 396 4.42 26.12 6.10
C TRP A 396 5.31 27.38 5.94
N GLN A 397 5.83 27.91 7.05
CA GLN A 397 6.77 29.04 7.03
C GLN A 397 8.16 28.50 6.64
N ALA A 398 8.72 29.01 5.55
CA ALA A 398 10.09 28.71 5.14
C ALA A 398 11.11 29.26 6.16
N PRO A 399 12.27 28.60 6.37
CA PRO A 399 13.32 29.08 7.25
C PRO A 399 13.90 30.44 6.82
N PRO A 400 14.56 31.20 7.73
CA PRO A 400 14.83 32.63 7.58
C PRO A 400 15.85 33.04 6.51
N ASP A 401 16.56 32.09 5.89
CA ASP A 401 17.72 32.39 5.04
C ASP A 401 17.48 32.21 3.53
N HIS A 402 16.21 32.24 3.09
CA HIS A 402 15.90 32.22 1.66
C HIS A 402 16.08 33.61 1.02
N PRO A 403 16.81 33.74 -0.11
CA PRO A 403 16.86 34.99 -0.87
C PRO A 403 15.46 35.40 -1.33
N PRO A 404 15.16 36.71 -1.46
CA PRO A 404 13.83 37.19 -1.80
C PRO A 404 13.35 36.59 -3.13
N LEU A 405 12.12 36.09 -3.10
CA LEU A 405 11.49 35.45 -4.27
C LEU A 405 11.36 36.47 -5.43
N PRO A 406 11.76 36.12 -6.66
CA PRO A 406 11.67 37.03 -7.81
C PRO A 406 10.20 37.29 -8.18
N SER A 407 9.92 38.46 -8.73
CA SER A 407 8.58 38.88 -9.17
C SER A 407 7.95 37.84 -10.11
N TRP A 408 6.83 37.26 -9.66
CA TRP A 408 6.24 36.04 -10.25
C TRP A 408 5.54 36.24 -11.60
N VAL A 409 5.35 37.50 -12.01
CA VAL A 409 4.76 37.89 -13.28
C VAL A 409 5.45 39.16 -13.79
N ARG A 410 5.92 39.15 -15.04
CA ARG A 410 6.42 40.35 -15.71
C ARG A 410 5.67 40.54 -17.01
N CYS A 411 4.75 41.51 -17.04
CA CYS A 411 4.03 41.90 -18.25
C CYS A 411 4.55 43.26 -18.73
N ARG A 412 5.02 43.34 -19.98
CA ARG A 412 5.21 44.59 -20.72
C ARG A 412 3.89 44.91 -21.42
N TRP A 413 3.13 45.85 -20.86
CA TRP A 413 2.06 46.49 -21.61
C TRP A 413 2.70 47.48 -22.58
N PRO A 414 2.29 47.54 -23.86
CA PRO A 414 2.66 48.65 -24.71
C PRO A 414 2.17 49.92 -24.02
N SER A 415 3.08 50.86 -23.73
CA SER A 415 2.66 52.24 -23.47
C SER A 415 1.85 52.66 -24.68
N HIS A 416 0.57 52.97 -24.48
CA HIS A 416 -0.29 53.54 -25.51
C HIS A 416 0.50 54.60 -26.27
N ARG A 417 0.60 54.42 -27.60
CA ARG A 417 0.94 55.52 -28.50
C ARG A 417 -0.07 56.63 -28.19
N THR A 418 0.44 57.77 -27.75
CA THR A 418 -0.26 59.06 -27.75
C THR A 418 -0.80 59.37 -29.14
#